data_AF-A0A2T2SM24-F1
#
_entry.id   AF-A0A2T2SM24-F1
#
_cell.length_a   1.000
_cell.length_b   1.000
_cell.length_c   1.000
_cell.angle_alpha   90.00
_cell.angle_beta   90.00
_cell.angle_gamma   90.00
#
_symmetry.space_group_name_H-M   'P 1'
#
loop_
_entity.id
_entity.type
_entity.pdbx_description
1 polymer ?
#
loop_
_entity_poly.entity_id
_entity_poly.type
_entity_poly.pdbx_seq_one_letter_code
_entity_poly.pdbx_strand_id
1 'polypeptide(L)'
;SDSHAEGDERETTEPRTFTVVRQADESGVSGTGRVLDGCIFHNGQVVICWRGDINSGASGYSSLAIYPSWEAFHDVHIGAHPENETEVIFGHGADLTARLAERHPEDSEPVSA
;
A
#
# COMPACT_ATOMS: atom_id res chain seq x y z
N SER A 1 -16.71 -34.51 16.01
CA SER A 1 -15.50 -33.68 15.90
C SER A 1 -15.50 -33.07 14.53
N ASP A 2 -15.87 -31.81 14.42
CA ASP A 2 -15.59 -30.96 13.26
C ASP A 2 -15.81 -29.52 13.74
N SER A 3 -14.76 -28.95 14.32
CA SER A 3 -14.68 -27.52 14.59
C SER A 3 -14.41 -26.83 13.25
N HIS A 4 -15.48 -26.34 12.60
CA HIS A 4 -15.33 -25.27 11.62
C HIS A 4 -14.75 -24.08 12.37
N ALA A 5 -13.47 -23.81 12.13
CA ALA A 5 -12.86 -22.54 12.47
C ALA A 5 -13.44 -21.48 11.52
N GLU A 6 -14.64 -21.01 11.82
CA GLU A 6 -15.11 -19.73 11.32
C GLU A 6 -14.18 -18.68 11.93
N GLY A 7 -13.26 -18.18 11.10
CA GLY A 7 -12.42 -17.05 11.47
C GLY A 7 -13.32 -15.93 11.95
N ASP A 8 -13.01 -15.41 13.13
CA ASP A 8 -13.64 -14.29 13.78
C ASP A 8 -13.51 -13.04 12.88
N GLU A 9 -14.37 -12.91 11.88
CA GLU A 9 -14.62 -11.69 11.11
C GLU A 9 -15.31 -10.65 12.00
N ARG A 10 -14.75 -10.40 13.20
CA ARG A 10 -15.13 -9.21 13.95
C ARG A 10 -14.85 -8.05 13.04
N GLU A 11 -15.89 -7.26 12.82
CA GLU A 11 -15.84 -5.94 12.24
C GLU A 11 -14.94 -5.08 13.16
N THR A 12 -13.62 -5.21 12.99
CA THR A 12 -12.66 -4.50 13.80
C THR A 12 -12.79 -3.03 13.42
N THR A 13 -12.98 -2.15 14.42
CA THR A 13 -12.90 -0.70 14.21
C THR A 13 -11.46 -0.22 13.96
N GLU A 14 -10.51 -1.14 13.95
CA GLU A 14 -9.11 -0.91 13.60
C GLU A 14 -8.99 -0.66 12.08
N PRO A 15 -8.15 0.29 11.65
CA PRO A 15 -7.83 0.45 10.24
C PRO A 15 -7.21 -0.82 9.66
N ARG A 16 -7.66 -1.21 8.47
CA ARG A 16 -7.19 -2.43 7.78
C ARG A 16 -6.20 -2.07 6.69
N THR A 17 -4.98 -2.57 6.82
CA THR A 17 -3.94 -2.36 5.79
C THR A 17 -4.04 -3.37 4.67
N PHE A 18 -3.66 -2.94 3.47
CA PHE A 18 -3.55 -3.77 2.30
C PHE A 18 -2.36 -3.35 1.42
N THR A 19 -1.98 -4.26 0.55
CA THR A 19 -0.94 -4.07 -0.45
C THR A 19 -1.50 -4.50 -1.80
N VAL A 20 -1.11 -3.80 -2.86
CA VAL A 20 -1.48 -4.18 -4.23
C VAL A 20 -0.26 -4.66 -4.99
N VAL A 21 -0.41 -5.83 -5.62
CA VAL A 21 0.58 -6.45 -6.49
C VAL A 21 0.01 -6.53 -7.90
N ARG A 22 0.77 -6.10 -8.91
CA ARG A 22 0.38 -6.22 -10.33
C ARG A 22 1.28 -7.18 -11.06
N GLN A 23 0.72 -8.08 -11.86
CA GLN A 23 1.53 -8.98 -12.71
C GLN A 23 1.87 -8.34 -14.05
N ALA A 24 1.02 -7.44 -14.54
CA ALA A 24 1.24 -6.67 -15.76
C ALA A 24 0.97 -5.18 -15.53
N ASP A 25 1.52 -4.35 -16.44
CA ASP A 25 1.27 -2.91 -16.48
C ASP A 25 0.99 -2.49 -17.93
N GLU A 26 -0.29 -2.44 -18.29
CA GLU A 26 -0.75 -2.02 -19.62
C GLU A 26 -0.36 -0.58 -19.96
N SER A 27 -0.22 0.27 -18.94
CA SER A 27 0.04 1.70 -19.10
C SER A 27 1.53 2.03 -19.23
N GLY A 28 2.39 1.15 -18.69
CA GLY A 28 3.82 1.40 -18.50
C GLY A 28 4.15 2.47 -17.44
N VAL A 29 3.16 3.00 -16.71
CA VAL A 29 3.34 4.08 -15.73
C VAL A 29 3.57 3.55 -14.32
N SER A 30 2.91 2.46 -13.94
CA SER A 30 2.83 2.01 -12.54
C SER A 30 3.86 0.93 -12.18
N GLY A 31 4.38 0.24 -13.19
CA GLY A 31 5.23 -0.94 -13.05
C GLY A 31 4.48 -2.19 -12.59
N THR A 32 5.24 -3.27 -12.44
CA THR A 32 4.79 -4.57 -11.94
C THR A 32 5.32 -4.85 -10.54
N GLY A 33 4.80 -5.87 -9.87
CA GLY A 33 5.12 -6.21 -8.48
C GLY A 33 4.31 -5.39 -7.49
N ARG A 34 4.85 -5.16 -6.28
CA ARG A 34 4.18 -4.40 -5.22
C ARG A 34 4.15 -2.91 -5.56
N VAL A 35 3.03 -2.42 -6.10
CA VAL A 35 2.93 -1.05 -6.67
C VAL A 35 2.48 0.00 -5.67
N LEU A 36 1.68 -0.37 -4.68
CA LEU A 36 1.20 0.55 -3.64
C LEU A 36 0.87 -0.18 -2.34
N ASP A 37 0.82 0.61 -1.28
CA ASP A 37 0.34 0.22 0.04
C ASP A 37 -0.85 1.10 0.43
N GLY A 38 -1.83 0.53 1.13
CA GLY A 38 -3.05 1.24 1.49
C GLY A 38 -3.59 0.89 2.86
N CYS A 39 -4.49 1.74 3.35
CA CYS A 39 -5.18 1.59 4.62
C CYS A 39 -6.64 1.99 4.45
N ILE A 40 -7.55 1.12 4.88
CA ILE A 40 -8.99 1.36 4.95
C ILE A 40 -9.32 1.71 6.39
N PHE A 41 -9.84 2.92 6.62
CA PHE A 41 -10.24 3.36 7.95
C PHE A 41 -11.63 2.84 8.31
N HIS A 42 -11.97 2.89 9.61
CA HIS A 42 -13.25 2.45 10.17
C HIS A 42 -14.49 3.14 9.55
N ASN A 43 -14.30 4.27 8.85
CA ASN A 43 -15.37 4.99 8.14
C ASN A 43 -15.45 4.65 6.64
N GLY A 44 -14.69 3.65 6.18
CA GLY A 44 -14.64 3.20 4.79
C GLY A 44 -13.71 4.02 3.90
N GLN A 45 -13.21 5.18 4.34
CA GLN A 45 -12.26 5.97 3.54
C GLN A 45 -10.93 5.22 3.39
N VAL A 46 -10.30 5.42 2.24
CA VAL A 46 -9.05 4.73 1.88
C VAL A 46 -7.96 5.75 1.64
N VAL A 47 -6.78 5.52 2.23
CA VAL A 47 -5.54 6.19 1.83
C VAL A 47 -4.62 5.18 1.16
N ILE A 48 -3.95 5.59 0.08
CA ILE A 48 -2.91 4.79 -0.58
C ILE A 48 -1.62 5.59 -0.70
N CYS A 49 -0.51 4.87 -0.76
CA CYS A 49 0.82 5.36 -1.03
C CYS A 49 1.44 4.55 -2.18
N TRP A 50 1.71 5.22 -3.30
CA TRP A 50 2.38 4.62 -4.45
C TRP A 50 3.87 4.44 -4.17
N ARG A 51 4.41 3.28 -4.52
CA ARG A 51 5.82 2.92 -4.29
C ARG A 51 6.73 3.32 -5.46
N GLY A 52 6.49 4.50 -6.04
CA GLY A 52 7.25 5.01 -7.18
C GLY A 52 8.76 5.16 -6.90
N ASP A 53 9.11 5.40 -5.64
CA ASP A 53 10.48 5.51 -5.13
C ASP A 53 11.23 4.17 -5.07
N ILE A 54 10.52 3.05 -4.94
CA ILE A 54 11.14 1.72 -4.78
C ILE A 54 11.15 0.93 -6.10
N ASN A 55 10.14 1.11 -6.95
CA ASN A 55 9.96 0.27 -8.14
C ASN A 55 10.66 0.80 -9.40
N SER A 56 10.95 2.11 -9.48
CA SER A 56 11.48 2.73 -10.70
C SER A 56 13.01 2.70 -10.82
N GLY A 57 13.73 2.29 -9.77
CA GLY A 57 15.20 2.38 -9.70
C GLY A 57 15.75 3.82 -9.76
N ALA A 58 14.89 4.82 -9.90
CA ALA A 58 15.20 6.23 -9.89
C ALA A 58 14.78 6.84 -8.55
N SER A 59 15.60 7.76 -8.03
CA SER A 59 15.23 8.56 -6.85
C SER A 59 13.99 9.39 -7.19
N GLY A 60 12.83 8.92 -6.73
CA GLY A 60 11.53 9.53 -6.95
C GLY A 60 10.79 9.72 -5.64
N TYR A 61 9.68 10.45 -5.68
CA TYR A 61 8.80 10.62 -4.53
C TYR A 61 7.62 9.65 -4.63
N SER A 62 7.31 9.00 -3.52
CA SER A 62 6.01 8.35 -3.34
C SER A 62 4.91 9.41 -3.36
N SER A 63 3.74 9.07 -3.91
CA SER A 63 2.57 9.95 -3.90
C SER A 63 1.45 9.32 -3.08
N LEU A 64 0.64 10.18 -2.45
CA LEU A 64 -0.52 9.78 -1.66
C LEU A 64 -1.80 10.14 -2.40
N ALA A 65 -2.82 9.29 -2.25
CA ALA A 65 -4.17 9.60 -2.68
C ALA A 65 -5.19 9.14 -1.62
N ILE A 66 -6.30 9.86 -1.51
CA ILE A 66 -7.39 9.58 -0.58
C ILE A 66 -8.67 9.37 -1.38
N TYR A 67 -9.37 8.28 -1.08
CA TYR A 67 -10.63 7.90 -1.71
C TYR A 67 -11.75 7.92 -0.68
N PRO A 68 -12.98 8.28 -1.10
CA PRO A 68 -14.13 8.32 -0.19
C PRO A 68 -14.58 6.93 0.26
N SER A 69 -14.28 5.88 -0.51
CA SER A 69 -14.61 4.50 -0.18
C SER A 69 -13.66 3.49 -0.84
N TRP A 70 -13.75 2.22 -0.44
CA TRP A 70 -13.06 1.12 -1.10
C TRP A 70 -13.45 0.98 -2.57
N GLU A 71 -14.73 1.10 -2.89
CA GLU A 71 -15.27 0.99 -4.24
C GLU A 71 -14.68 2.08 -5.14
N ALA A 72 -14.62 3.32 -4.66
CA ALA A 72 -14.03 4.42 -5.41
C ALA A 72 -12.54 4.19 -5.73
N PHE A 73 -11.78 3.61 -4.79
CA PHE A 73 -10.40 3.18 -5.04
C PHE A 73 -10.34 2.03 -6.05
N HIS A 74 -11.14 0.98 -5.82
CA HIS A 74 -11.14 -0.25 -6.61
C HIS A 74 -11.50 0.04 -8.07
N ASP A 75 -12.57 0.80 -8.32
CA ASP A 75 -13.07 1.09 -9.66
C ASP A 75 -12.03 1.82 -10.51
N VAL A 76 -11.26 2.72 -9.91
CA VAL A 76 -10.23 3.51 -10.61
C VAL A 76 -8.95 2.70 -10.84
N HIS A 77 -8.50 1.90 -9.86
CA HIS A 77 -7.14 1.33 -9.88
C HIS A 77 -7.05 -0.15 -10.16
N ILE A 78 -8.17 -0.86 -10.03
CA ILE A 78 -8.24 -2.32 -10.19
C ILE A 78 -9.25 -2.63 -11.29
N GLY A 79 -10.51 -2.24 -11.11
CA GLY A 79 -11.60 -2.51 -12.05
C GLY A 79 -11.38 -1.91 -13.43
N ALA A 80 -10.82 -0.71 -13.51
CA ALA A 80 -10.49 -0.05 -14.77
C ALA A 80 -9.34 -0.70 -15.55
N HIS A 81 -8.53 -1.55 -14.90
CA HIS A 81 -7.32 -2.12 -15.48
C HIS A 81 -7.24 -3.65 -15.29
N PRO A 82 -8.17 -4.42 -15.88
CA PRO A 82 -8.24 -5.86 -15.68
C PRO A 82 -7.02 -6.62 -16.22
N GLU A 83 -6.36 -6.08 -17.25
CA GLU A 83 -5.19 -6.69 -17.90
C GLU A 83 -3.94 -6.66 -17.00
N ASN A 84 -3.93 -5.81 -15.97
CA ASN A 84 -2.83 -5.74 -15.00
C ASN A 84 -2.75 -6.96 -14.07
N GLU A 85 -3.78 -7.82 -14.07
CA GLU A 85 -3.89 -9.02 -13.21
C GLU A 85 -3.57 -8.66 -11.75
N THR A 86 -4.30 -7.66 -11.24
CA THR A 86 -4.04 -7.05 -9.95
C THR A 86 -4.51 -7.95 -8.79
N GLU A 87 -3.64 -8.14 -7.80
CA GLU A 87 -3.92 -8.84 -6.54
C GLU A 87 -3.91 -7.86 -5.36
N VAL A 88 -4.90 -7.97 -4.46
CA VAL A 88 -4.97 -7.22 -3.20
C VAL A 88 -4.71 -8.16 -2.04
N ILE A 89 -3.67 -7.87 -1.26
CA ILE A 89 -3.25 -8.67 -0.12
C ILE A 89 -3.51 -7.87 1.17
N PHE A 90 -4.36 -8.39 2.05
CA PHE A 90 -4.69 -7.77 3.34
C PHE A 90 -3.79 -8.26 4.48
N GLY A 91 -3.57 -7.41 5.48
CA GLY A 91 -3.02 -7.82 6.77
C GLY A 91 -1.50 -8.05 6.80
N HIS A 92 -0.77 -7.77 5.72
CA HIS A 92 0.68 -7.88 5.69
C HIS A 92 1.36 -6.55 6.07
N GLY A 93 1.27 -6.19 7.35
CA GLY A 93 2.04 -5.08 7.91
C GLY A 93 3.51 -5.47 8.06
N ALA A 94 4.37 -4.98 7.17
CA ALA A 94 5.82 -5.05 7.41
C ALA A 94 6.18 -4.03 8.50
N ASP A 95 7.00 -4.43 9.48
CA ASP A 95 7.54 -3.49 10.47
C ASP A 95 8.45 -2.48 9.76
N LEU A 96 7.93 -1.27 9.55
CA LEU A 96 8.64 -0.17 8.92
C LEU A 96 9.60 0.55 9.88
N THR A 97 9.52 0.27 11.18
CA THR A 97 10.32 0.95 12.21
C THR A 97 11.81 0.78 11.95
N ALA A 98 12.23 -0.43 11.57
CA ALA A 98 13.62 -0.73 11.21
C ALA A 98 14.09 0.11 10.01
N ARG A 99 13.29 0.19 8.94
CA ARG A 99 13.63 0.97 7.72
C ARG A 99 13.67 2.48 7.97
N LEU A 100 12.80 2.98 8.84
CA LEU A 100 12.76 4.43 9.16
C LEU A 100 13.96 4.84 10.02
N ALA A 101 14.42 3.97 10.92
CA ALA A 101 15.62 4.21 11.72
C ALA A 101 16.89 4.32 10.85
N GLU A 102 16.98 3.52 9.78
CA GLU A 102 18.13 3.52 8.85
C GLU A 102 18.22 4.77 7.97
N ARG A 103 17.13 5.53 7.79
CA ARG A 103 17.12 6.80 7.01
C ARG A 103 17.65 8.01 7.79
N HIS A 104 17.90 7.88 9.09
CA HIS A 104 18.28 8.97 9.98
C HIS A 104 19.76 9.08 10.46
N PRO A 105 20.80 8.48 9.84
CA PRO A 105 22.17 8.68 10.32
C PRO A 105 22.89 9.95 9.84
N GLU A 106 22.45 10.67 8.79
CA GLU A 106 23.31 11.68 8.12
C GLU A 106 22.79 13.14 8.09
N ASP A 107 21.68 13.49 8.76
CA ASP A 107 21.24 14.90 8.89
C ASP A 107 21.87 15.63 10.10
N SER A 108 22.97 15.10 10.63
CA SER A 108 23.65 15.60 11.84
C SER A 108 25.07 16.12 11.56
N GLU A 109 25.30 16.83 10.46
CA GLU A 109 26.53 17.63 10.34
C GLU A 109 26.35 18.92 11.17
N PRO A 110 27.22 19.20 12.15
CA PRO A 110 27.16 20.47 12.87
C PRO A 110 27.53 21.59 11.90
N VAL A 111 26.64 22.58 11.76
CA VAL A 111 27.00 23.88 11.20
C VAL A 111 28.17 24.43 12.02
N SER A 112 29.37 24.31 11.47
CA SER A 112 30.56 24.93 12.05
C SER A 112 30.42 26.45 11.91
N ALA A 113 30.47 27.14 13.05
CA ALA A 113 30.43 28.59 13.18
C ALA A 113 31.76 29.25 12.82
#